data_AF-X0RST3-F1
#
_entry.id   AF-X0RST3-F1
#
_cell.length_a   1.000
_cell.length_b   1.000
_cell.length_c   1.000
_cell.angle_alpha   90.00
_cell.angle_beta   90.00
_cell.angle_gamma   90.00
#
_symmetry.space_group_name_H-M   'P 1'
#
loop_
_entity.id
_entity.type
_entity.pdbx_description
1 polymer ?
#
loop_
_entity_poly.entity_id
_entity_poly.type
_entity_poly.pdbx_seq_one_letter_code
_entity_poly.pdbx_strand_id
1 'polypeptide(L)'
;EFCRAVPWAAIGALSLSGLSVSSLQGMSFKNDTAISSLKEQQSKEEEIMVKKITAVEAKVKSVKGTCGLGHRVGDVVKFTETGVEGKICIHALYSMIPGVFAMMFEAQFPWLEDPDKKTHACPDAFNPVVFEITRIREK
;
A
#
# COMPACT_ATOMS: atom_id res chain seq x y z
N GLU A 1 31.26 21.76 -6.47
CA GLU A 1 30.06 22.08 -5.69
C GLU A 1 29.42 20.81 -5.09
N PHE A 2 30.21 19.95 -4.47
CA PHE A 2 30.38 19.89 -3.00
C PHE A 2 29.17 19.32 -2.24
N CYS A 3 28.95 18.02 -2.43
CA CYS A 3 28.34 17.19 -1.40
C CYS A 3 29.42 16.94 -0.33
N ARG A 4 29.33 17.60 0.83
CA ARG A 4 30.05 17.19 2.04
C ARG A 4 29.07 17.12 3.21
N ALA A 5 28.90 15.90 3.71
CA ALA A 5 28.27 15.60 4.98
C ALA A 5 28.97 16.36 6.12
N VAL A 6 28.18 16.98 6.99
CA VAL A 6 28.65 17.45 8.29
C VAL A 6 28.55 16.27 9.27
N PRO A 7 29.64 15.87 9.95
CA PRO A 7 29.59 14.77 10.93
C PRO A 7 28.80 15.18 12.18
N TRP A 8 27.99 14.25 12.69
CA TRP A 8 27.15 14.37 13.91
C TRP A 8 27.95 14.54 15.23
N ALA A 9 29.26 14.74 15.18
CA ALA A 9 30.13 14.68 16.36
C ALA A 9 30.25 16.01 17.15
N ALA A 10 29.20 16.85 17.17
CA ALA A 10 29.26 18.16 17.80
C ALA A 10 28.01 18.53 18.61
N ILE A 11 27.44 17.59 19.36
CA ILE A 11 26.54 17.93 20.48
C ILE A 11 27.15 17.36 21.76
N GLY A 12 27.98 18.21 22.36
CA GLY A 12 27.95 18.52 23.79
C GLY A 12 27.92 17.34 24.76
N ALA A 13 29.10 17.00 25.27
CA ALA A 13 29.26 16.46 26.60
C ALA A 13 28.53 17.36 27.63
N LEU A 14 27.45 16.84 28.20
CA LEU A 14 26.90 17.31 29.46
C LEU A 14 27.11 16.18 30.47
N SER A 15 28.02 16.45 31.40
CA SER A 15 28.38 15.59 32.50
C SER A 15 27.18 15.32 33.40
N LEU A 16 26.72 14.07 33.45
CA LEU A 16 25.95 13.54 34.57
C LEU A 16 26.89 12.71 35.44
N SER A 17 27.74 13.41 36.20
CA SER A 17 28.33 12.84 37.40
C SER A 17 27.26 12.77 38.47
N GLY A 18 26.88 11.54 38.84
CA GLY A 18 26.07 11.28 40.01
C GLY A 18 24.72 10.68 39.67
N LEU A 19 24.66 9.35 39.67
CA LEU A 19 23.65 8.55 40.34
C LEU A 19 24.16 7.11 40.32
N SER A 20 24.52 6.63 41.52
CA SER A 20 24.95 5.26 41.78
C SER A 20 23.83 4.29 41.41
N VAL A 21 24.05 3.45 40.39
CA VAL A 21 23.22 2.27 40.14
C VAL A 21 23.76 1.15 41.02
N SER A 22 23.37 1.19 42.29
CA SER A 22 23.52 0.07 43.22
C SER A 22 22.18 -0.11 43.91
N SER A 23 21.29 -0.84 43.24
CA SER A 23 20.13 -1.54 43.80
C SER A 23 19.02 -1.51 42.76
N LEU A 24 18.96 -2.54 41.93
CA LEU A 24 17.73 -3.13 41.38
C LEU A 24 18.13 -4.50 40.80
N GLN A 25 18.77 -5.31 41.65
CA GLN A 25 18.75 -6.76 41.46
C GLN A 25 17.39 -7.23 41.96
N GLY A 26 16.54 -7.71 41.05
CA GLY A 26 15.38 -8.51 41.43
C GLY A 26 14.03 -7.92 41.06
N MET A 27 13.67 -8.02 39.77
CA MET A 27 12.28 -8.23 39.35
C MET A 27 12.28 -9.17 38.15
N SER A 28 12.23 -10.48 38.40
CA SER A 28 11.93 -11.48 37.38
C SER A 28 10.43 -11.38 37.08
N PHE A 29 10.07 -10.64 36.03
CA PHE A 29 8.71 -10.63 35.51
C PHE A 29 8.49 -11.90 34.69
N LYS A 30 7.62 -12.79 35.19
CA LYS A 30 7.03 -13.90 34.42
C LYS A 30 6.19 -13.32 33.29
N ASN A 31 6.79 -13.08 32.14
CA ASN A 31 6.17 -12.38 31.00
C ASN A 31 6.10 -13.24 29.72
N ASP A 32 6.52 -14.50 29.78
CA ASP A 32 6.75 -15.30 28.58
C ASP A 32 5.44 -15.72 27.87
N THR A 33 4.35 -15.89 28.61
CA THR A 33 3.07 -16.40 28.08
C THR A 33 2.19 -15.30 27.45
N ALA A 34 2.22 -14.09 27.99
CA ALA A 34 1.51 -12.95 27.41
C ALA A 34 2.25 -12.37 26.20
N ILE A 35 3.58 -12.31 26.26
CA ILE A 35 4.42 -11.87 25.13
C ILE A 35 4.35 -12.85 23.96
N SER A 36 4.27 -14.16 24.21
CA SER A 36 4.11 -15.14 23.13
C SER A 36 2.75 -15.01 22.44
N SER A 37 1.67 -14.78 23.19
CA SER A 37 0.34 -14.57 22.60
C SER A 37 0.27 -13.29 21.76
N LEU A 38 0.92 -12.21 22.20
CA LEU A 38 1.03 -10.96 21.43
C LEU A 38 1.95 -11.11 20.21
N LYS A 39 3.04 -11.89 20.32
CA LYS A 39 3.91 -12.22 19.18
C LYS A 39 3.21 -13.10 18.15
N GLU A 40 2.38 -14.04 18.60
CA GLU A 40 1.55 -14.88 17.74
C GLU A 40 0.51 -14.02 17.00
N GLN A 41 -0.13 -13.09 17.70
CA GLN A 41 -1.08 -12.13 17.12
C GLN A 41 -0.39 -11.18 16.13
N GLN A 42 0.78 -10.64 16.47
CA GLN A 42 1.59 -9.82 15.56
C GLN A 42 2.06 -10.61 14.33
N SER A 43 2.46 -11.88 14.51
CA SER A 43 2.92 -12.72 13.39
C SER A 43 1.81 -13.06 12.42
N LYS A 44 0.56 -13.19 12.90
CA LYS A 44 -0.59 -13.51 12.06
C LYS A 44 -1.08 -12.29 11.27
N GLU A 45 -0.96 -11.09 11.84
CA GLU A 45 -1.19 -9.83 11.11
C GLU A 45 -0.05 -9.51 10.14
N GLU A 46 1.21 -9.79 10.50
CA GLU A 46 2.34 -9.69 9.56
C GLU A 46 2.20 -10.68 8.39
N GLU A 47 1.80 -11.94 8.64
CA GLU A 47 1.65 -12.95 7.57
C GLU A 47 0.49 -12.63 6.60
N ILE A 48 -0.56 -11.95 7.08
CA ILE A 48 -1.64 -11.39 6.23
C ILE A 48 -1.14 -10.16 5.44
N MET A 49 -0.13 -9.45 5.95
CA MET A 49 0.47 -8.26 5.35
C MET A 49 1.63 -8.54 4.37
N VAL A 50 2.13 -9.78 4.25
CA VAL A 50 3.21 -10.14 3.28
C VAL A 50 2.72 -11.06 2.15
N LYS A 51 1.43 -11.01 1.79
CA LYS A 51 1.01 -11.65 0.52
C LYS A 51 1.36 -10.73 -0.63
N LYS A 52 2.41 -11.10 -1.37
CA LYS A 52 2.89 -10.40 -2.56
C LYS A 52 1.73 -10.12 -3.52
N ILE A 53 1.65 -8.89 -4.00
CA ILE A 53 0.73 -8.52 -5.07
C ILE A 53 1.26 -9.10 -6.38
N THR A 54 0.44 -9.91 -7.06
CA THR A 54 0.77 -10.50 -8.37
C THR A 54 0.24 -9.68 -9.53
N ALA A 55 -0.91 -9.03 -9.33
CA ALA A 55 -1.56 -8.22 -10.34
C ALA A 55 -2.49 -7.19 -9.70
N VAL A 56 -2.88 -6.21 -10.51
CA VAL A 56 -3.94 -5.27 -10.18
C VAL A 56 -5.02 -5.42 -11.24
N GLU A 57 -6.28 -5.56 -10.85
CA GLU A 57 -7.40 -5.69 -11.78
C GLU A 57 -8.27 -4.44 -11.74
N ALA A 58 -8.61 -3.89 -12.90
CA ALA A 58 -9.61 -2.84 -13.04
C ALA A 58 -10.88 -3.44 -13.67
N LYS A 59 -11.95 -3.54 -12.87
CA LYS A 59 -13.25 -4.02 -13.29
C LYS A 59 -14.20 -2.87 -13.56
N VAL A 60 -14.92 -2.90 -14.67
CA VAL A 60 -15.94 -1.89 -14.97
C VAL A 60 -17.13 -2.06 -14.02
N LYS A 61 -17.36 -1.05 -13.18
CA LYS A 61 -18.45 -0.98 -12.21
C LYS A 61 -19.70 -0.33 -12.78
N SER A 62 -19.54 0.75 -13.54
CA SER A 62 -20.65 1.45 -14.17
C SER A 62 -20.21 2.14 -15.46
N VAL A 63 -21.13 2.24 -16.41
CA VAL A 63 -20.97 3.00 -17.64
C VAL A 63 -22.12 4.00 -17.72
N LYS A 64 -21.81 5.28 -17.79
CA LYS A 64 -22.80 6.32 -18.11
C LYS A 64 -22.75 6.62 -19.60
N GLY A 65 -23.90 6.64 -20.25
CA GLY A 65 -23.98 6.91 -21.69
C GLY A 65 -23.35 5.79 -22.52
N THR A 66 -22.55 6.17 -23.52
CA THR A 66 -21.92 5.21 -24.45
C THR A 66 -20.40 5.35 -24.47
N CYS A 67 -19.69 4.27 -24.16
CA CYS A 67 -18.23 4.23 -24.29
C CYS A 67 -17.83 3.99 -25.75
N GLY A 68 -16.96 4.84 -26.31
CA GLY A 68 -16.47 4.68 -27.68
C GLY A 68 -15.66 3.40 -27.95
N LEU A 69 -15.08 2.79 -26.91
CA LEU A 69 -14.41 1.48 -27.00
C LEU A 69 -15.40 0.31 -26.83
N GLY A 70 -16.62 0.58 -26.38
CA GLY A 70 -17.65 -0.44 -26.17
C GLY A 70 -17.56 -1.19 -24.83
N HIS A 71 -16.98 -0.56 -23.80
CA HIS A 71 -16.94 -1.13 -22.45
C HIS A 71 -18.34 -1.40 -21.88
N ARG A 72 -18.48 -2.52 -21.18
CA ARG A 72 -19.68 -2.93 -20.44
C ARG A 72 -19.37 -3.23 -18.98
N VAL A 73 -20.39 -3.16 -18.14
CA VAL A 73 -20.28 -3.53 -16.72
C VAL A 73 -19.82 -4.99 -16.63
N GLY A 74 -18.79 -5.23 -15.82
CA GLY A 74 -18.18 -6.54 -15.65
C GLY A 74 -16.95 -6.80 -16.52
N ASP A 75 -16.64 -5.95 -17.50
CA ASP A 75 -15.36 -6.06 -18.22
C ASP A 75 -14.19 -5.90 -17.24
N VAL A 76 -13.11 -6.66 -17.46
CA VAL A 76 -11.91 -6.64 -16.61
C VAL A 76 -10.69 -6.33 -17.46
N VAL A 77 -9.83 -5.47 -16.92
CA VAL A 77 -8.49 -5.18 -17.43
C VAL A 77 -7.51 -5.54 -16.34
N LYS A 78 -6.53 -6.39 -16.65
CA LYS A 78 -5.53 -6.86 -15.70
C LYS A 78 -4.20 -6.19 -15.98
N PHE A 79 -3.56 -5.70 -14.92
CA PHE A 79 -2.28 -5.03 -14.95
C PHE A 79 -1.27 -5.90 -14.21
N THR A 80 -0.19 -6.23 -14.89
CA THR A 80 0.96 -6.95 -14.35
C THR A 80 2.21 -6.09 -14.52
N GLU A 81 3.33 -6.48 -13.90
CA GLU A 81 4.62 -5.81 -14.11
C GLU A 81 5.08 -5.87 -15.58
N THR A 82 4.64 -6.89 -16.32
CA THR A 82 5.04 -7.12 -17.71
C THR A 82 4.13 -6.42 -18.72
N GLY A 83 2.94 -5.96 -18.34
CA GLY A 83 2.02 -5.31 -19.27
C GLY A 83 0.57 -5.22 -18.82
N VAL A 84 -0.31 -5.03 -19.80
CA VAL A 84 -1.74 -4.84 -19.62
C VAL A 84 -2.50 -5.87 -20.47
N GLU A 85 -3.37 -6.63 -19.84
CA GLU A 85 -4.22 -7.64 -20.46
C GLU A 85 -5.68 -7.15 -20.45
N GLY A 86 -6.36 -7.28 -21.58
CA GLY A 86 -7.73 -6.82 -21.74
C GLY A 86 -7.84 -5.57 -22.63
N LYS A 87 -9.08 -5.14 -22.87
CA LYS A 87 -9.35 -3.99 -23.73
C LYS A 87 -9.38 -2.73 -22.88
N ILE A 88 -8.57 -1.73 -23.22
CA ILE A 88 -8.60 -0.42 -22.59
C ILE A 88 -8.18 0.64 -23.60
N CYS A 89 -8.81 1.82 -23.56
CA CYS A 89 -8.42 2.93 -24.45
C CYS A 89 -7.24 3.69 -23.85
N ILE A 90 -6.47 4.37 -24.71
CA ILE A 90 -5.27 5.10 -24.26
C ILE A 90 -5.60 6.20 -23.24
N HIS A 91 -6.76 6.86 -23.35
CA HIS A 91 -7.19 7.90 -22.42
C HIS A 91 -7.45 7.35 -21.01
N ALA A 92 -8.20 6.24 -20.92
CA ALA A 92 -8.49 5.59 -19.65
C ALA A 92 -7.19 5.05 -19.04
N LEU A 93 -6.37 4.34 -19.83
CA LEU A 93 -5.08 3.80 -19.41
C LEU A 93 -4.17 4.89 -18.83
N TYR A 94 -3.93 5.97 -19.58
CA TYR A 94 -3.08 7.08 -19.16
C TYR A 94 -3.57 7.73 -17.86
N SER A 95 -4.88 7.93 -17.71
CA SER A 95 -5.45 8.55 -16.52
C SER A 95 -5.35 7.67 -15.26
N MET A 96 -5.46 6.34 -15.41
CA MET A 96 -5.52 5.41 -14.28
C MET A 96 -4.17 4.84 -13.88
N ILE A 97 -3.19 4.83 -14.81
CA ILE A 97 -1.91 4.15 -14.59
C ILE A 97 -1.15 4.63 -13.35
N PRO A 98 -1.15 5.91 -12.94
CA PRO A 98 -0.48 6.31 -11.70
C PRO A 98 -1.12 5.66 -10.47
N GLY A 99 -2.45 5.52 -10.48
CA GLY A 99 -3.18 4.85 -9.41
C GLY A 99 -2.93 3.34 -9.39
N VAL A 100 -2.96 2.70 -10.55
CA VAL A 100 -2.67 1.26 -10.70
C VAL A 100 -1.24 0.95 -10.24
N PHE A 101 -0.26 1.72 -10.70
CA PHE A 101 1.15 1.54 -10.36
C PHE A 101 1.38 1.71 -8.86
N ALA A 102 0.80 2.75 -8.25
CA ALA A 102 0.86 2.94 -6.81
C ALA A 102 0.27 1.74 -6.04
N MET A 103 -0.88 1.19 -6.48
CA MET A 103 -1.45 0.00 -5.84
C MET A 103 -0.63 -1.27 -6.07
N MET A 104 0.03 -1.41 -7.21
CA MET A 104 0.89 -2.56 -7.52
C MET A 104 2.07 -2.66 -6.55
N PHE A 105 2.58 -1.51 -6.08
CA PHE A 105 3.66 -1.40 -5.09
C PHE A 105 3.14 -1.06 -3.68
N GLU A 106 1.96 -1.56 -3.33
CA GLU A 106 1.36 -1.50 -2.00
C GLU A 106 1.07 -0.10 -1.41
N ALA A 107 1.11 0.97 -2.20
CA ALA A 107 0.90 2.33 -1.70
C ALA A 107 -0.47 2.49 -1.01
N GLN A 108 -0.46 3.02 0.21
CA GLN A 108 -1.66 3.22 1.03
C GLN A 108 -2.25 4.61 0.80
N PHE A 109 -3.55 4.68 0.56
CA PHE A 109 -4.27 5.95 0.36
C PHE A 109 -5.17 6.23 1.59
N PRO A 110 -4.94 7.32 2.34
CA PRO A 110 -5.60 7.54 3.63
C PRO A 110 -7.11 7.82 3.56
N TRP A 111 -7.66 8.04 2.36
CA TRP A 111 -9.08 8.31 2.13
C TRP A 111 -9.86 7.10 1.61
N LEU A 112 -9.21 5.95 1.40
CA LEU A 112 -9.91 4.73 0.98
C LEU A 112 -10.42 3.98 2.21
N GLU A 113 -11.67 3.48 2.14
CA GLU A 113 -12.23 2.60 3.18
C GLU A 113 -11.56 1.22 3.17
N ASP A 114 -11.27 0.70 1.98
CA ASP A 114 -10.56 -0.56 1.76
C ASP A 114 -9.23 -0.23 1.05
N PRO A 115 -8.06 -0.50 1.68
CA PRO A 115 -6.75 -0.17 1.11
C PRO A 115 -6.46 -0.92 -0.20
N ASP A 116 -7.13 -2.04 -0.44
CA ASP A 116 -6.94 -2.87 -1.62
C ASP A 116 -7.96 -2.57 -2.73
N LYS A 117 -8.90 -1.62 -2.52
CA LYS A 117 -9.89 -1.21 -3.52
C LYS A 117 -9.94 0.31 -3.74
N LYS A 118 -9.82 0.71 -5.01
CA LYS A 118 -9.88 2.11 -5.43
C LYS A 118 -10.80 2.27 -6.63
N THR A 119 -11.61 3.32 -6.66
CA THR A 119 -12.37 3.66 -7.87
C THR A 119 -11.64 4.69 -8.73
N HIS A 120 -11.74 4.55 -10.05
CA HIS A 120 -11.20 5.51 -11.02
C HIS A 120 -12.18 5.73 -12.16
N ALA A 121 -12.47 6.98 -12.51
CA ALA A 121 -13.34 7.31 -13.63
C ALA A 121 -12.52 7.57 -14.90
N CYS A 122 -13.05 7.12 -16.04
CA CYS A 122 -12.60 7.54 -17.35
C CYS A 122 -12.61 9.08 -17.45
N PRO A 123 -11.61 9.71 -18.09
CA PRO A 123 -11.56 11.17 -18.22
C PRO A 123 -12.64 11.75 -19.15
N ASP A 124 -13.45 10.91 -19.80
CA ASP A 124 -14.63 11.35 -20.56
C ASP A 124 -15.73 11.83 -19.59
N ALA A 125 -15.90 13.15 -19.51
CA ALA A 125 -16.91 13.77 -18.65
C ALA A 125 -18.35 13.51 -19.09
N PHE A 126 -18.59 13.25 -20.39
CA PHE A 126 -19.93 13.03 -20.92
C PHE A 126 -20.38 11.58 -20.72
N ASN A 127 -19.47 10.63 -20.97
CA ASN A 127 -19.74 9.19 -20.86
C ASN A 127 -18.76 8.48 -19.91
N PRO A 128 -18.73 8.84 -18.62
CA PRO A 128 -17.76 8.28 -17.69
C PRO A 128 -18.00 6.78 -17.48
N VAL A 129 -16.96 6.00 -17.76
CA VAL A 129 -16.82 4.61 -17.32
C VAL A 129 -16.10 4.62 -15.97
N VAL A 130 -16.71 4.03 -14.95
CA VAL A 130 -16.10 3.92 -13.61
C VAL A 130 -15.53 2.52 -13.45
N PHE A 131 -14.24 2.46 -13.17
CA PHE A 131 -13.49 1.26 -12.88
C PHE A 131 -13.30 1.11 -11.37
N GLU A 132 -13.49 -0.11 -10.87
CA GLU A 132 -13.05 -0.53 -9.54
C GLU A 132 -11.74 -1.28 -9.70
N ILE A 133 -10.68 -0.69 -9.17
CA ILE A 133 -9.32 -1.21 -9.20
C ILE A 133 -9.11 -1.99 -7.91
N THR A 134 -8.66 -3.23 -8.01
CA THR A 134 -8.45 -4.15 -6.88
C THR A 134 -7.09 -4.82 -6.96
N ARG A 135 -6.42 -5.01 -5.81
CA ARG A 135 -5.15 -5.76 -5.74
C ARG A 135 -5.43 -7.27 -5.71
N ILE A 136 -4.66 -8.03 -6.49
CA ILE A 136 -4.67 -9.49 -6.48
C ILE A 136 -3.40 -9.97 -5.77
N ARG A 137 -3.58 -10.64 -4.63
CA ARG A 137 -2.51 -11.18 -3.79
C ARG A 137 -2.34 -12.68 -4.03
N GLU A 138 -1.12 -13.20 -3.89
CA GLU A 138 -0.86 -14.64 -3.90
C GLU A 138 -1.66 -15.35 -2.81
N LYS A 139 -2.14 -16.57 -3.10
CA LYS A 139 -2.96 -17.35 -2.17
C LYS A 139 -2.13 -18.00 -1.08
#